data_AF-A0A380HLW1-F1
#
_entry.id   AF-A0A380HLW1-F1
#
_cell.length_a   1.000
_cell.length_b   1.000
_cell.length_c   1.000
_cell.angle_alpha   90.00
_cell.angle_beta   90.00
_cell.angle_gamma   90.00
#
_symmetry.space_group_name_H-M   'P 1'
#
loop_
_entity.id
_entity.type
_entity.pdbx_description
1 polymer ?
#
loop_
_entity_poly.entity_id
_entity_poly.type
_entity_poly.pdbx_seq_one_letter_code
_entity_poly.pdbx_strand_id
1 'polypeptide(L)'
;MDIGLLANIFNFILFLVQIYYYGMIVYFFMSWIPNARENRFGQFLAKIYEPFLEQFRKIIPPLGMIDISSIVAIIVLVLFRSGLASIFNLILSKLM
;
A
#
# COMPACT_ATOMS: atom_id res chain seq x y z
N MET A 1 -16.78 -24.21 0.98
CA MET A 1 -15.45 -23.73 1.37
C MET A 1 -15.45 -23.67 2.89
N ASP A 2 -14.46 -24.27 3.55
CA ASP A 2 -14.35 -24.19 5.01
C ASP A 2 -14.13 -22.72 5.44
N ILE A 3 -14.79 -22.29 6.52
CA ILE A 3 -14.61 -20.98 7.15
C ILE A 3 -13.13 -20.75 7.51
N GLY A 4 -12.42 -21.81 7.94
CA GLY A 4 -10.99 -21.77 8.20
C GLY A 4 -10.18 -21.44 6.94
N LEU A 5 -10.52 -22.03 5.79
CA LEU A 5 -9.88 -21.72 4.51
C LEU A 5 -10.11 -20.27 4.10
N LEU A 6 -11.34 -19.77 4.23
CA LEU A 6 -11.67 -18.36 3.96
C LEU A 6 -10.85 -17.41 4.84
N ALA A 7 -10.73 -17.71 6.14
CA ALA A 7 -9.93 -16.91 7.06
C ALA A 7 -8.44 -16.91 6.71
N ASN A 8 -7.89 -18.05 6.32
CA ASN A 8 -6.48 -18.14 5.92
C ASN A 8 -6.18 -17.33 4.66
N ILE A 9 -7.04 -17.42 3.63
CA ILE A 9 -6.91 -16.62 2.42
C ILE A 9 -6.97 -15.12 2.75
N PHE A 10 -7.93 -14.74 3.59
CA PHE A 10 -8.10 -13.34 3.95
C PHE A 10 -6.92 -12.79 4.76
N ASN A 11 -6.42 -13.53 5.74
CA ASN A 11 -5.22 -13.17 6.49
C ASN A 11 -3.99 -13.06 5.59
N PHE A 12 -3.85 -13.94 4.59
CA PHE A 12 -2.78 -13.84 3.61
C PHE A 12 -2.87 -12.55 2.79
N ILE A 13 -4.06 -12.14 2.36
CA ILE A 13 -4.28 -10.87 1.66
C ILE A 13 -3.88 -9.69 2.56
N LEU A 14 -4.33 -9.67 3.83
CA LEU A 14 -3.96 -8.62 4.77
C LEU A 14 -2.45 -8.56 5.01
N PHE A 15 -1.78 -9.71 5.05
CA PHE A 15 -0.32 -9.79 5.17
C PHE A 15 0.38 -9.17 3.96
N LEU A 16 -0.09 -9.44 2.73
CA LEU A 16 0.45 -8.81 1.52
C LEU A 16 0.25 -7.29 1.52
N VAL A 17 -0.93 -6.82 1.94
CA VAL A 17 -1.20 -5.37 2.10
C VAL A 17 -0.25 -4.76 3.13
N GLN A 18 0.06 -5.47 4.21
CA GLN A 18 1.00 -5.00 5.23
C GLN A 18 2.43 -4.87 4.67
N ILE A 19 2.89 -5.83 3.88
CA ILE A 19 4.19 -5.76 3.19
C ILE A 19 4.22 -4.57 2.25
N TYR A 20 3.18 -4.40 1.43
CA TYR A 20 3.08 -3.28 0.49
C TYR A 20 3.08 -1.93 1.22
N TYR A 21 2.38 -1.83 2.35
CA TYR A 21 2.36 -0.64 3.21
C TYR A 21 3.75 -0.26 3.73
N TYR A 22 4.49 -1.21 4.32
CA TYR A 22 5.83 -0.92 4.83
C TYR A 22 6.81 -0.62 3.70
N GLY A 23 6.72 -1.32 2.57
CA GLY A 23 7.54 -1.02 1.41
C GLY A 23 7.24 0.36 0.81
N MET A 24 5.99 0.83 0.85
CA MET A 24 5.62 2.19 0.47
C MET A 24 6.25 3.24 1.38
N ILE A 25 6.31 2.98 2.70
CA ILE A 25 7.01 3.86 3.65
C ILE A 25 8.50 3.94 3.31
N VAL A 26 9.15 2.80 3.04
CA VAL A 26 10.55 2.78 2.61
C VAL A 26 10.73 3.58 1.32
N TYR A 27 9.84 3.38 0.34
CA TYR A 27 9.88 4.08 -0.94
C TYR A 27 9.70 5.60 -0.78
N PHE A 28 8.78 6.01 0.10
CA PHE A 28 8.54 7.40 0.45
C PHE A 28 9.81 8.07 0.98
N PHE A 29 10.48 7.50 1.98
CA PHE A 29 11.72 8.08 2.49
C PHE A 29 12.84 8.08 1.43
N MET A 30 12.93 7.01 0.63
CA MET A 30 13.91 6.92 -0.44
C MET A 30 13.67 7.98 -1.54
N SER A 31 12.42 8.43 -1.74
CA SER A 31 12.12 9.50 -2.70
C SER A 31 12.73 10.85 -2.35
N TRP A 32 13.04 11.08 -1.07
CA TRP A 32 13.63 12.32 -0.58
C TRP A 32 15.15 12.32 -0.64
N ILE A 33 15.77 11.14 -0.79
CA ILE A 33 17.22 11.00 -0.83
C ILE A 33 17.68 11.09 -2.29
N PRO A 34 18.50 12.10 -2.66
CA PRO A 34 19.07 12.21 -4.00
C PRO A 34 19.83 10.93 -4.38
N ASN A 35 19.75 10.50 -5.64
CA ASN A 35 20.40 9.30 -6.19
C ASN A 35 19.93 7.95 -5.61
N ALA A 36 19.11 7.92 -4.55
CA ALA A 36 18.63 6.65 -3.97
C ALA A 36 17.66 5.91 -4.91
N ARG A 37 16.91 6.65 -5.74
CA ARG A 37 16.04 6.08 -6.79
C ARG A 37 16.81 5.47 -7.96
N GLU A 38 18.05 5.88 -8.20
CA GLU A 38 18.81 5.49 -9.38
C GLU A 38 19.46 4.11 -9.24
N ASN A 39 19.64 3.63 -8.02
CA ASN A 39 20.19 2.30 -7.79
C ASN A 39 19.18 1.18 -8.10
N ARG A 40 19.66 -0.07 -8.22
CA ARG A 40 18.83 -1.24 -8.58
C ARG A 40 17.63 -1.46 -7.65
N PHE A 41 17.81 -1.24 -6.35
CA PHE A 41 16.74 -1.40 -5.36
C PHE A 41 15.69 -0.28 -5.51
N GLY A 42 16.14 0.96 -5.75
CA GLY A 42 15.28 2.10 -5.94
C GLY A 42 14.42 1.99 -7.21
N GLN A 43 15.02 1.53 -8.31
CA GLN A 43 14.30 1.24 -9.54
C GLN A 43 13.30 0.09 -9.38
N PHE A 44 13.63 -0.93 -8.59
CA PHE A 44 12.71 -2.02 -8.28
C PHE A 44 11.48 -1.52 -7.53
N LEU A 45 11.67 -0.74 -6.46
CA LEU A 45 10.56 -0.15 -5.72
C LEU A 45 9.75 0.82 -6.59
N ALA A 46 10.41 1.63 -7.43
CA ALA A 46 9.72 2.55 -8.34
C ALA A 46 8.75 1.78 -9.26
N LYS A 47 9.15 0.65 -9.83
CA LYS A 47 8.25 -0.18 -10.65
C LYS A 47 7.00 -0.68 -9.90
N ILE A 48 7.09 -0.85 -8.59
CA ILE A 48 6.00 -1.33 -7.74
C ILE A 48 5.06 -0.19 -7.31
N TYR A 49 5.62 0.95 -6.91
CA TYR A 49 4.86 2.01 -6.25
C TYR A 49 4.49 3.17 -7.20
N GLU A 50 5.27 3.44 -8.24
CA GLU A 50 4.99 4.55 -9.16
C GLU A 50 3.63 4.44 -9.86
N PRO A 51 3.18 3.28 -10.39
CA PRO A 51 1.85 3.19 -11.02
C PRO A 51 0.70 3.55 -10.08
N PHE A 52 0.85 3.26 -8.78
CA PHE A 52 -0.10 3.62 -7.75
C PHE A 52 -0.01 5.12 -7.43
N LEU A 53 1.20 5.63 -7.20
CA LEU A 53 1.48 7.05 -6.90
C LEU A 53 1.07 8.00 -8.01
N GLU A 54 1.25 7.61 -9.28
CA GLU A 54 0.88 8.42 -10.45
C GLU A 54 -0.60 8.82 -10.41
N GLN A 55 -1.49 7.97 -9.88
CA GLN A 55 -2.90 8.34 -9.76
C GLN A 55 -3.12 9.44 -8.71
N PHE A 56 -2.37 9.42 -7.61
CA PHE A 56 -2.43 10.47 -6.59
C PHE A 56 -1.79 11.77 -7.07
N ARG A 57 -0.69 11.69 -7.82
CA ARG A 57 0.02 12.87 -8.36
C ARG A 57 -0.80 13.65 -9.37
N LYS A 58 -1.77 13.01 -10.04
CA LYS A 58 -2.75 13.71 -10.89
C LYS A 58 -3.65 14.65 -10.09
N ILE A 59 -3.89 14.37 -8.81
CA ILE A 59 -4.75 15.15 -7.93
C ILE A 59 -3.93 16.13 -7.09
N ILE A 60 -2.79 15.66 -6.55
CA ILE A 60 -1.90 16.41 -5.67
C ILE A 60 -0.47 16.33 -6.23
N PRO A 61 -0.07 17.29 -7.07
CA PRO A 61 1.27 17.29 -7.64
C PRO A 61 2.35 17.46 -6.55
N PRO A 62 3.57 16.94 -6.76
CA PRO A 62 4.66 17.08 -5.81
C PRO A 62 5.09 18.55 -5.68
N LEU A 63 5.50 18.95 -4.47
CA LEU A 63 6.05 20.28 -4.20
C LEU A 63 7.58 20.18 -4.20
N GLY A 64 8.19 20.50 -5.34
CA GLY A 64 9.64 20.35 -5.53
C GLY A 64 10.07 18.88 -5.39
N MET A 65 10.96 18.58 -4.44
CA MET A 65 11.42 17.22 -4.15
C MET A 65 10.52 16.45 -3.17
N ILE A 66 9.54 17.10 -2.55
CA ILE A 66 8.69 16.48 -1.53
C ILE A 66 7.47 15.84 -2.20
N ASP A 67 7.41 14.51 -2.12
CA ASP A 67 6.28 13.73 -2.62
C ASP A 67 5.15 13.65 -1.57
N ILE A 68 4.26 14.65 -1.59
CA ILE A 68 3.05 14.66 -0.74
C ILE A 68 2.08 13.54 -1.13
N SER A 69 2.08 13.13 -2.41
CA SER A 69 1.18 12.09 -2.91
C SER A 69 1.40 10.74 -2.21
N SER A 70 2.65 10.46 -1.82
CA SER A 70 3.02 9.28 -1.03
C SER A 70 2.36 9.25 0.36
N ILE A 71 2.22 10.40 1.03
CA ILE A 71 1.54 10.47 2.34
C ILE A 71 0.06 10.10 2.18
N VAL A 72 -0.59 10.67 1.16
CA VAL A 72 -2.00 10.40 0.87
C VAL A 72 -2.20 8.92 0.51
N ALA A 73 -1.31 8.36 -0.31
CA ALA A 73 -1.33 6.96 -0.67
C ALA A 73 -1.15 6.03 0.55
N ILE A 74 -0.27 6.37 1.50
CA ILE A 74 -0.12 5.65 2.78
C ILE A 74 -1.43 5.70 3.59
N ILE A 75 -2.07 6.86 3.69
CA ILE A 75 -3.37 7.00 4.39
C ILE A 75 -4.42 6.11 3.72
N VAL A 76 -4.50 6.13 2.39
CA VAL A 76 -5.42 5.28 1.63
C VAL A 76 -5.15 3.80 1.86
N LEU A 77 -3.89 3.37 1.95
CA LEU A 77 -3.55 1.98 2.28
C LEU A 77 -4.02 1.57 3.68
N VAL A 78 -3.91 2.46 4.68
CA VAL A 78 -4.44 2.21 6.03
C VAL A 78 -5.96 2.04 5.99
N LEU A 79 -6.67 2.95 5.32
CA LEU A 79 -8.12 2.88 5.18
C LEU A 79 -8.55 1.63 4.41
N PHE A 80 -7.84 1.28 3.35
CA PHE A 80 -8.08 0.08 2.55
C PHE A 80 -7.92 -1.19 3.38
N ARG A 81 -6.84 -1.31 4.15
CA ARG A 81 -6.61 -2.45 5.06
C ARG A 81 -7.72 -2.59 6.10
N SER A 82 -8.12 -1.49 6.74
CA SER A 82 -9.19 -1.47 7.74
C SER A 82 -10.55 -1.80 7.12
N GLY A 83 -10.83 -1.29 5.91
CA GLY A 83 -12.04 -1.57 5.15
C GLY A 83 -12.14 -3.05 4.76
N LEU A 84 -11.04 -3.63 4.25
CA LEU A 84 -10.96 -5.07 3.97
C LEU A 84 -11.30 -5.89 5.22
N ALA A 85 -10.63 -5.60 6.35
CA ALA A 85 -10.85 -6.33 7.59
C ALA A 85 -12.32 -6.25 8.07
N SER A 86 -12.93 -5.07 7.92
CA SER A 86 -14.34 -4.84 8.26
C SER A 86 -15.29 -5.65 7.38
N ILE A 87 -15.03 -5.70 6.06
CA ILE A 87 -15.82 -6.50 5.12
C ILE A 87 -15.72 -7.99 5.46
N PHE A 88 -14.53 -8.48 5.78
CA PHE A 88 -14.34 -9.87 6.17
C PHE A 88 -15.07 -10.22 7.47
N ASN A 89 -15.00 -9.35 8.48
CA ASN A 89 -15.76 -9.53 9.72
C ASN A 89 -17.28 -9.57 9.45
N LEU A 90 -17.77 -8.73 8.54
CA LEU A 90 -19.18 -8.75 8.13
C LEU A 90 -19.53 -10.09 7.46
N ILE A 91 -18.69 -10.58 6.55
CA ILE A 91 -18.91 -11.88 5.89
C ILE A 91 -18.93 -13.00 6.92
N LEU A 92 -17.96 -13.04 7.85
CA LEU A 92 -17.92 -14.04 8.92
C LEU A 92 -19.18 -14.00 9.78
N SER A 93 -19.63 -12.81 10.18
CA SER A 93 -20.84 -12.64 11.00
C SER A 93 -22.13 -13.10 10.34
N LYS A 94 -22.15 -13.22 9.01
CA LYS A 94 -23.30 -13.75 8.25
C LYS A 94 -23.22 -15.25 7.99
N LEU A 95 -22.03 -15.84 8.10
CA LEU A 95 -21.78 -17.26 7.84
C LEU A 95 -21.83 -18.11 9.11
N MET A 96 -21.55 -17.51 10.26
CA MET A 96 -21.74 -18.08 11.60
C MET A 96 -23.16 -17.81 12.09
#